data_AF-A0A2S9G8Q6-F1
#
_entry.id   AF-A0A2S9G8Q6-F1
#
_cell.length_a   1.000
_cell.length_b   1.000
_cell.length_c   1.000
_cell.angle_alpha   90.00
_cell.angle_beta   90.00
_cell.angle_gamma   90.00
#
_symmetry.space_group_name_H-M   'P 1'
#
loop_
_entity.id
_entity.type
_entity.pdbx_description
1 polymer ?
#
loop_
_entity_poly.entity_id
_entity_poly.type
_entity_poly.pdbx_seq_one_letter_code
_entity_poly.pdbx_strand_id
1 'polypeptide(L)'
;PLLAATTTLQVATGIVNIWTAAAGPVAESFHRIETAHPGRFLPGIGVGHPEAHQEYVKPIDALTTYLDKLDEYGVPRGRRVVAAL
;
A
#
# COMPACT_ATOMS: atom_id res chain seq x y z
N PRO A 1 -12.18 12.05 4.55
CA PRO A 1 -12.11 13.52 4.71
C PRO A 1 -11.55 14.25 3.47
N LEU A 2 -10.31 13.98 3.04
CA LEU A 2 -9.68 14.69 1.91
C LEU A 2 -10.29 14.36 0.53
N LEU A 3 -10.43 13.06 0.23
CA LEU A 3 -11.01 12.61 -1.05
C LEU A 3 -12.48 13.01 -1.23
N ALA A 4 -13.26 13.03 -0.15
CA ALA A 4 -14.65 13.45 -0.16
C ALA A 4 -14.81 14.98 -0.33
N ALA A 5 -13.84 15.77 0.14
CA ALA A 5 -13.87 17.23 0.07
C ALA A 5 -13.30 17.80 -1.24
N THR A 6 -12.83 16.95 -2.15
CA THR A 6 -12.18 17.34 -3.40
C THR A 6 -12.72 16.49 -4.55
N THR A 7 -12.61 16.95 -5.79
CA THR A 7 -13.14 16.22 -6.96
C THR A 7 -12.06 15.57 -7.81
N THR A 8 -10.86 16.16 -7.86
CA THR A 8 -9.76 15.72 -8.75
C THR A 8 -8.49 15.31 -8.02
N LEU A 9 -8.32 15.72 -6.76
CA LEU A 9 -7.09 15.46 -6.00
C LEU A 9 -6.85 13.96 -5.85
N GLN A 10 -5.64 13.50 -6.18
CA GLN A 10 -5.17 12.15 -5.88
C GLN A 10 -4.43 12.15 -4.54
N VAL A 11 -4.64 11.10 -3.75
CA VAL A 11 -4.08 10.95 -2.41
C VAL A 11 -3.34 9.64 -2.31
N ALA A 12 -2.13 9.70 -1.77
CA ALA A 12 -1.33 8.53 -1.46
C ALA A 12 -0.98 8.46 0.03
N THR A 13 -0.73 7.26 0.53
CA THR A 13 -0.17 7.05 1.86
C THR A 13 1.35 7.28 1.83
N GLY A 14 1.89 8.02 2.79
CA GLY A 14 3.33 8.11 3.03
C GLY A 14 3.66 7.62 4.44
N ILE A 15 3.97 6.35 4.70
CA ILE A 15 3.89 5.15 3.84
C ILE A 15 3.08 4.07 4.57
N VAL A 16 2.64 3.05 3.82
CA VAL A 16 2.29 1.75 4.38
C VAL A 16 3.59 0.95 4.57
N ASN A 17 3.94 0.66 5.83
CA ASN A 17 5.10 -0.17 6.16
C ASN A 17 4.74 -1.66 6.09
N ILE A 18 5.45 -2.42 5.26
CA ILE A 18 5.16 -3.85 5.03
C ILE A 18 5.34 -4.73 6.28
N TRP A 19 6.08 -4.26 7.29
CA TRP A 19 6.32 -5.01 8.53
C TRP A 19 5.14 -4.97 9.49
N THR A 20 4.35 -3.89 9.43
CA THR A 20 3.28 -3.61 10.40
C THR A 20 1.89 -3.66 9.77
N ALA A 21 1.80 -3.54 8.45
CA ALA A 21 0.54 -3.61 7.72
C ALA A 21 0.53 -4.83 6.79
N ALA A 22 -0.40 -5.77 7.02
CA ALA A 22 -0.57 -6.93 6.17
C ALA A 22 -1.18 -6.57 4.82
N ALA A 23 -0.75 -7.26 3.75
CA ALA A 23 -1.17 -6.98 2.37
C ALA A 23 -2.69 -7.13 2.15
N GLY A 24 -3.34 -8.10 2.78
CA GLY A 24 -4.80 -8.33 2.65
C GLY A 24 -5.63 -7.13 3.13
N PRO A 25 -5.51 -6.71 4.40
CA PRO A 25 -6.19 -5.52 4.92
C PRO A 25 -5.88 -4.22 4.13
N VAL A 26 -4.67 -4.10 3.60
CA VAL A 26 -4.29 -2.98 2.74
C VAL A 26 -5.02 -3.04 1.39
N ALA A 27 -5.13 -4.22 0.78
CA ALA A 27 -5.90 -4.43 -0.44
C ALA A 27 -7.40 -4.19 -0.23
N GLU A 28 -7.99 -4.67 0.87
CA GLU A 28 -9.39 -4.38 1.23
C GLU A 28 -9.63 -2.87 1.37
N SER A 29 -8.70 -2.17 2.01
CA SER A 29 -8.77 -0.72 2.15
C SER A 29 -8.66 0.00 0.80
N PHE A 30 -7.77 -0.48 -0.08
CA PHE A 30 -7.67 0.03 -1.46
C PHE A 30 -9.00 -0.12 -2.19
N HIS A 31 -9.59 -1.32 -2.24
CA HIS A 31 -10.83 -1.58 -2.97
C HIS A 31 -12.01 -0.77 -2.44
N ARG A 32 -12.12 -0.63 -1.10
CA ARG A 32 -13.15 0.21 -0.48
C ARG A 32 -13.00 1.68 -0.88
N ILE A 33 -11.78 2.22 -0.85
CA ILE A 33 -11.53 3.63 -1.18
C ILE A 33 -11.66 3.86 -2.70
N GLU A 34 -11.17 2.94 -3.53
CA GLU A 34 -11.30 2.98 -4.99
C GLU A 34 -12.78 2.96 -5.40
N THR A 35 -13.61 2.14 -4.75
CA THR A 35 -15.06 2.11 -5.00
C THR A 35 -15.72 3.46 -4.67
N ALA A 36 -15.34 4.09 -3.55
CA ALA A 36 -15.90 5.37 -3.13
C ALA A 36 -15.35 6.58 -3.92
N HIS A 37 -14.09 6.49 -4.36
CA HIS A 37 -13.35 7.56 -5.01
C HIS A 37 -12.48 7.01 -6.16
N PRO A 38 -13.11 6.60 -7.28
CA PRO A 38 -12.42 5.92 -8.37
C PRO A 38 -11.23 6.71 -8.92
N GLY A 39 -10.09 6.04 -9.10
CA GLY A 39 -8.88 6.59 -9.68
C GLY A 39 -8.07 7.53 -8.78
N ARG A 40 -8.50 7.77 -7.53
CA ARG A 40 -7.98 8.87 -6.71
C ARG A 40 -7.18 8.47 -5.47
N PHE A 41 -7.11 7.18 -5.17
CA PHE A 41 -6.28 6.68 -4.07
C PHE A 41 -5.14 5.81 -4.57
N LEU A 42 -3.94 5.98 -4.00
CA LEU A 42 -2.78 5.13 -4.28
C LEU A 42 -2.11 4.70 -2.97
N PRO A 43 -2.06 3.40 -2.61
CA PRO A 43 -1.18 2.94 -1.54
C PRO A 43 0.28 3.19 -1.92
N GLY A 44 0.93 4.10 -1.19
CA GLY A 44 2.37 4.26 -1.16
C GLY A 44 2.95 3.27 -0.13
N ILE A 45 3.81 2.37 -0.60
CA ILE A 45 4.33 1.20 0.12
C ILE A 45 5.83 1.39 0.32
N GLY A 46 6.32 1.06 1.50
CA GLY A 46 7.74 1.11 1.80
C GLY A 46 8.17 0.06 2.81
N VAL A 47 9.48 -0.15 2.87
CA VAL A 47 10.12 -0.99 3.86
C VAL A 47 10.68 -0.07 4.94
N GLY A 48 9.94 0.07 6.05
CA GLY A 48 10.40 0.82 7.20
C GLY A 48 11.38 0.01 8.05
N HIS A 49 11.56 0.44 9.29
CA HIS A 49 12.30 -0.37 10.26
C HIS A 49 11.46 -1.59 10.68
N PRO A 50 12.04 -2.80 10.71
CA PRO A 50 11.42 -3.92 11.38
C PRO A 50 11.38 -3.63 12.88
N GLU A 51 10.25 -3.93 13.52
CA GLU A 51 10.20 -4.00 14.97
C GLU A 51 11.15 -5.13 15.41
N ALA A 52 11.93 -4.91 16.48
CA ALA A 52 13.25 -5.48 16.75
C ALA A 52 13.40 -7.02 16.91
N HIS A 53 12.45 -7.84 16.43
CA HIS A 53 12.35 -9.27 16.72
C HIS A 53 12.06 -10.19 15.51
N GLN A 54 12.19 -9.71 14.27
CA GLN A 54 12.03 -10.57 13.09
C GLN A 54 13.36 -11.22 12.67
N GLU A 55 13.31 -12.48 12.23
CA GLU A 55 14.40 -13.11 11.49
C GLU A 55 14.85 -12.17 10.37
N TYR A 56 16.17 -12.10 10.13
CA TYR A 56 16.70 -11.23 9.09
C TYR A 56 16.19 -11.70 7.72
N VAL A 57 15.20 -10.98 7.19
CA VAL A 57 14.74 -11.11 5.81
C VAL A 57 15.30 -9.95 5.02
N LYS A 58 15.85 -10.22 3.84
CA LYS A 58 16.33 -9.16 2.94
C LYS A 58 15.15 -8.24 2.60
N PRO A 59 15.26 -6.92 2.83
CA PRO A 59 14.17 -5.96 2.60
C PRO A 59 13.53 -6.04 1.22
N ILE A 60 14.34 -6.29 0.19
CA ILE A 60 13.88 -6.38 -1.19
C ILE A 60 13.05 -7.64 -1.44
N ASP A 61 13.40 -8.77 -0.82
CA ASP A 61 12.68 -10.03 -0.96
C ASP A 61 11.33 -9.96 -0.23
N ALA A 62 11.34 -9.35 0.96
CA ALA A 62 10.11 -9.07 1.72
C ALA A 62 9.16 -8.15 0.94
N LEU A 63 9.69 -7.06 0.36
CA LEU A 63 8.90 -6.14 -0.45
C LEU A 63 8.33 -6.82 -1.70
N THR A 64 9.13 -7.63 -2.39
CA THR A 64 8.68 -8.37 -3.57
C THR A 64 7.52 -9.30 -3.22
N THR A 65 7.68 -10.09 -2.15
CA THR A 65 6.63 -10.99 -1.64
C THR A 65 5.36 -10.23 -1.26
N TYR A 66 5.51 -9.04 -0.67
CA TYR A 66 4.37 -8.19 -0.32
C TYR A 66 3.63 -7.69 -1.56
N LEU A 67 4.37 -7.26 -2.59
CA LEU A 67 3.79 -6.81 -3.86
C LEU A 67 3.12 -7.96 -4.63
N ASP A 68 3.65 -9.18 -4.54
CA ASP A 68 3.01 -10.38 -5.12
C ASP A 68 1.66 -10.65 -4.45
N LYS A 69 1.59 -10.58 -3.12
CA LYS A 69 0.31 -10.70 -2.40
C LYS A 69 -0.70 -9.63 -2.82
N LEU A 70 -0.25 -8.39 -3.02
CA LEU A 70 -1.15 -7.34 -3.53
C LEU A 70 -1.62 -7.62 -4.96
N ASP A 71 -0.81 -8.26 -5.80
CA ASP A 71 -1.22 -8.71 -7.13
C ASP A 71 -2.29 -9.82 -7.01
N GLU A 72 -2.10 -10.78 -6.10
CA GLU A 72 -3.09 -11.84 -5.79
C GLU A 72 -4.42 -11.28 -5.30
N TYR A 73 -4.40 -10.23 -4.47
CA TYR A 73 -5.61 -9.54 -3.99
C TYR A 73 -6.19 -8.54 -5.00
N GLY A 74 -5.62 -8.45 -6.22
CA GLY A 74 -6.17 -7.66 -7.30
C GLY A 74 -5.93 -6.15 -7.19
N VAL A 75 -4.91 -5.70 -6.46
CA VAL A 75 -4.48 -4.29 -6.49
C VAL A 75 -3.63 -4.06 -7.76
N PRO A 76 -4.08 -3.23 -8.72
CA PRO A 76 -3.38 -3.08 -9.99
C PRO A 76 -1.97 -2.47 -9.80
N ARG A 77 -1.00 -2.97 -10.57
CA ARG A 77 0.40 -2.50 -10.50
C ARG A 77 0.55 -0.99 -10.75
N GLY A 78 -0.25 -0.42 -11.65
CA GLY A 78 -0.28 1.03 -11.92
C GLY A 78 -1.04 1.86 -10.88
N ARG A 79 -1.58 1.23 -9.83
CA ARG A 79 -2.37 1.86 -8.77
C ARG A 79 -1.72 1.71 -7.39
N ARG A 80 -0.41 1.46 -7.36
CA ARG A 80 0.43 1.40 -6.16
C ARG A 80 1.77 2.08 -6.43
N VAL A 81 2.41 2.62 -5.39
CA VAL A 81 3.71 3.29 -5.51
C VAL A 81 4.67 2.71 -4.48
N VAL A 82 5.91 2.44 -4.88
CA VAL A 82 6.97 1.95 -3.99
C VAL A 82 7.89 3.13 -3.62
N ALA A 83 8.34 3.18 -2.37
CA ALA A 83 9.23 4.23 -1.86
C ALA A 83 8.62 5.65 -1.97
N ALA A 84 7.32 5.77 -1.71
CA ALA A 84 6.64 7.06 -1.57
C ALA A 84 7.07 7.75 -0.27
N LEU A 85 8.26 8.37 -0.27
CA LEU A 85 8.83 9.10 0.88
C LEU A 85 8.23 10.50 1.01
#